data_AF-A0A399Y7K1-F1
#
_entry.id   AF-A0A399Y7K1-F1
#
_cell.length_a   1.000
_cell.length_b   1.000
_cell.length_c   1.000
_cell.angle_alpha   90.00
_cell.angle_beta   90.00
_cell.angle_gamma   90.00
#
_symmetry.space_group_name_H-M   'P 1'
#
loop_
_entity.id
_entity.type
_entity.pdbx_description
1 polymer ?
#
loop_
_entity_poly.entity_id
_entity_poly.type
_entity_poly.pdbx_seq_one_letter_code
_entity_poly.pdbx_strand_id
1 'polypeptide(L)' 'MGGRVNYFGGLAKDDPFIRFNSNTVHYKELIVTGTTACSTYDCLRAAEIVNSGRLDLSPLITVRSGHTS' A
#
# COMPACT_ATOMS: atom_id res chain seq x y z
N MET A 1 21.99 -3.24 -9.87
CA MET A 1 20.58 -3.56 -10.25
C MET A 1 19.79 -3.27 -9.00
N GLY A 2 18.78 -2.40 -9.01
CA GLY A 2 18.08 -1.95 -7.80
C GLY A 2 16.59 -2.30 -7.82
N GLY A 3 16.00 -2.44 -6.64
CA GLY A 3 14.58 -2.78 -6.48
C GLY A 3 14.08 -2.34 -5.11
N ARG A 4 12.76 -2.17 -4.98
CA ARG A 4 12.13 -1.73 -3.73
C ARG A 4 11.02 -2.70 -3.34
N VAL A 5 11.03 -3.12 -2.09
CA VAL A 5 9.97 -3.93 -1.47
C VAL A 5 9.40 -3.10 -0.32
N ASN A 6 8.10 -2.81 -0.35
CA ASN A 6 7.41 -2.09 0.72
C ASN A 6 6.33 -2.97 1.34
N TYR A 7 6.41 -3.21 2.65
CA TYR A 7 5.35 -3.85 3.41
C TYR A 7 4.35 -2.80 3.91
N PHE A 8 3.11 -2.84 3.42
CA PHE A 8 2.07 -1.85 3.75
C PHE A 8 0.75 -2.47 4.23
N GLY A 9 0.62 -3.81 4.14
CA GLY A 9 -0.55 -4.55 4.62
C GLY A 9 -0.37 -5.06 6.05
N GLY A 10 -1.41 -5.69 6.58
CA GLY A 10 -1.33 -6.40 7.86
C GLY A 10 -0.27 -7.50 7.82
N LEU A 11 0.62 -7.50 8.81
CA LEU A 11 1.63 -8.54 8.97
C LEU A 11 1.13 -9.63 9.93
N ALA A 12 1.63 -10.85 9.75
CA ALA A 12 1.24 -11.98 10.58
C ALA A 12 1.58 -11.70 12.05
N LYS A 13 0.56 -11.81 12.92
CA LYS A 13 0.71 -11.56 14.36
C LYS A 13 1.47 -12.69 15.06
N ASP A 14 1.20 -13.92 14.65
CA ASP A 14 1.71 -15.12 15.33
C ASP A 14 3.04 -15.65 14.75
N ASP A 15 3.40 -15.23 13.53
CA ASP A 15 4.74 -15.44 12.93
C ASP A 15 5.24 -14.13 12.29
N PRO A 16 5.84 -13.22 13.09
CA PRO A 16 6.22 -11.88 12.62
C PRO A 16 7.54 -11.86 11.82
N PHE A 17 8.11 -13.02 11.46
CA PHE A 17 9.41 -13.10 10.82
C PHE A 17 9.33 -13.08 9.30
N ILE A 18 9.98 -12.08 8.70
CA ILE A 18 10.18 -12.00 7.25
C ILE A 18 11.60 -12.49 6.93
N ARG A 19 11.72 -13.58 6.17
CA ARG A 19 13.01 -14.22 5.83
C ARG A 19 13.33 -14.02 4.35
N PHE A 20 14.52 -13.52 4.06
CA PHE A 20 15.02 -13.39 2.69
C PHE A 20 16.54 -13.65 2.62
N ASN A 21 17.01 -14.03 1.44
CA ASN A 21 18.43 -14.20 1.18
C ASN A 21 19.14 -12.83 1.17
N SER A 22 19.95 -12.56 2.19
CA SER A 22 20.65 -11.28 2.38
C SER A 22 21.61 -10.94 1.23
N ASN A 23 22.18 -11.93 0.55
CA ASN A 23 23.01 -11.71 -0.64
C ASN A 23 22.21 -11.03 -1.76
N THR A 24 20.91 -11.31 -1.84
CA THR A 24 20.04 -10.66 -2.83
C THR A 24 19.86 -9.18 -2.49
N VAL A 25 19.69 -8.84 -1.21
CA VAL A 25 19.57 -7.44 -0.79
C VAL A 25 20.88 -6.69 -0.99
N HIS A 26 22.01 -7.30 -0.63
CA HIS A 26 23.33 -6.69 -0.71
C HIS A 26 23.80 -6.50 -2.15
N TYR A 27 23.85 -7.57 -2.96
CA TYR A 27 24.42 -7.52 -4.30
C TYR A 27 23.44 -6.99 -5.36
N LYS A 28 22.12 -7.00 -5.10
CA LYS A 28 21.11 -6.36 -5.95
C LYS A 28 20.54 -5.08 -5.33
N GLU A 29 21.28 -4.45 -4.40
CA GLU A 29 20.99 -3.10 -3.90
C GLU A 29 19.51 -2.88 -3.57
N LEU A 30 18.87 -3.87 -2.93
CA LEU A 30 17.44 -3.82 -2.68
C LEU A 30 17.16 -2.93 -1.47
N ILE A 31 16.11 -2.14 -1.57
CA ILE A 31 15.60 -1.35 -0.45
C ILE A 31 14.35 -2.04 0.09
N VAL A 32 14.37 -2.38 1.38
CA VAL A 32 13.26 -3.00 2.07
C VAL A 32 12.69 -2.00 3.07
N THR A 33 11.42 -1.62 2.90
CA THR A 33 10.73 -0.63 3.76
C THR A 33 9.44 -1.22 4.33
N GLY A 34 8.95 -0.60 5.41
CA GLY A 34 7.61 -0.83 5.94
C GLY A 34 6.87 0.51 6.11
N THR A 35 5.57 0.52 5.82
CA THR A 35 4.69 1.68 6.00
C THR A 35 3.54 1.29 6.91
N THR A 36 3.20 2.16 7.86
CA THR A 36 2.02 2.00 8.72
C THR A 36 1.24 3.30 8.77
N ALA A 37 -0.09 3.17 8.84
CA ALA A 37 -1.06 4.26 8.88
C ALA A 37 -1.04 5.19 7.65
N CYS A 38 -1.95 6.16 7.67
CA CYS A 38 -1.96 7.32 6.79
C CYS A 38 -2.07 8.57 7.68
N SER A 39 -1.37 9.64 7.33
CA SER A 39 -1.51 10.93 8.01
C SER A 39 -2.67 11.73 7.42
N THR A 40 -3.15 12.77 8.13
CA THR A 40 -4.14 13.71 7.59
C THR A 40 -3.70 14.31 6.26
N TYR A 41 -2.40 14.56 6.10
CA TYR A 41 -1.82 15.05 4.85
C TYR A 41 -1.95 14.04 3.69
N ASP A 42 -1.78 12.75 3.97
CA ASP A 42 -1.95 11.69 2.96
C ASP A 42 -3.40 11.59 2.50
N CYS A 43 -4.36 11.75 3.43
CA CYS A 43 -5.79 11.80 3.11
C CYS A 43 -6.14 12.99 2.21
N LEU A 44 -5.61 14.19 2.51
CA LEU A 44 -5.83 15.38 1.69
C LEU A 44 -5.25 15.20 0.28
N ARG A 45 -4.02 14.67 0.17
CA ARG A 45 -3.42 14.38 -1.14
C ARG A 45 -4.19 13.32 -1.91
N ALA A 46 -4.72 12.29 -1.24
CA ALA A 46 -5.58 11.31 -1.89
C ALA A 46 -6.84 11.99 -2.46
N ALA A 47 -7.49 12.87 -1.71
CA ALA A 47 -8.66 13.61 -2.17
C ALA A 47 -8.35 14.51 -3.38
N GLU A 48 -7.20 15.19 -3.39
CA GLU A 48 -6.74 15.98 -4.55
C GLU A 48 -6.56 15.11 -5.80
N ILE A 49 -5.96 13.93 -5.65
CA ILE A 49 -5.78 12.98 -6.76
C ILE A 49 -7.14 12.51 -7.30
N VAL A 50 -8.08 12.16 -6.41
CA VAL A 50 -9.44 11.77 -6.80
C VAL A 50 -10.13 12.91 -7.57
N ASN A 51 -10.07 14.13 -7.03
CA ASN A 51 -10.70 15.31 -7.64
C ASN A 51 -10.07 15.72 -8.97
N SER A 52 -8.83 15.33 -9.23
CA SER A 52 -8.15 15.62 -10.50
C SER A 52 -8.75 14.88 -11.72
N GLY A 53 -9.64 13.90 -11.50
CA GLY A 53 -10.26 13.12 -12.58
C GLY A 53 -9.30 12.20 -13.33
N ARG A 54 -8.07 12.03 -12.85
CA ARG A 54 -7.02 11.24 -13.51
C ARG A 54 -7.16 9.72 -13.31
N LEU A 55 -8.10 9.28 -12.48
CA LEU A 55 -8.32 7.88 -12.12
C LEU A 55 -9.81 7.55 -12.20
N ASP A 56 -10.16 6.45 -12.89
CA ASP A 56 -11.50 5.88 -12.79
C ASP A 56 -11.57 4.96 -11.57
N LEU A 57 -12.40 5.34 -10.59
CA LEU A 57 -12.58 4.62 -9.34
C LEU A 57 -13.81 3.72 -9.35
N SER A 58 -14.61 3.77 -10.41
CA SER A 58 -15.83 2.96 -10.54
C SER A 58 -15.60 1.46 -10.30
N PRO A 59 -14.49 0.85 -10.77
CA PRO A 59 -14.21 -0.57 -10.54
C PRO A 59 -13.94 -0.95 -9.07
N LEU A 60 -13.59 0.02 -8.21
CA LEU A 60 -13.34 -0.24 -6.78
C LEU A 60 -14.64 -0.42 -5.98
N ILE A 61 -15.78 0.00 -6.54
CA ILE A 61 -17.08 -0.07 -5.88
C ILE A 61 -17.75 -1.38 -6.27
N THR A 62 -17.67 -2.38 -5.39
CA THR A 62 -18.19 -3.73 -5.66
C THR A 62 -19.67 -3.88 -5.34
N VAL A 63 -20.17 -3.15 -4.33
CA VAL A 63 -21.58 -3.20 -3.90
C VAL A 63 -22.01 -1.80 -3.46
N ARG A 64 -23.23 -1.40 -3.87
CA ARG A 64 -23.92 -0.23 -3.30
C ARG A 64 -25.17 -0.70 -2.58
N SER A 65 -25.08 -0.84 -1.26
CA SER A 65 -26.21 -1.23 -0.42
C SER A 65 -26.94 0.02 0.06
N GLY A 66 -27.93 0.49 -0.70
CA GLY A 66 -28.88 1.50 -0.25
C GLY A 66 -30.07 0.82 0.45
N HIS A 67 -30.35 1.18 1.70
CA HIS A 67 -31.63 0.87 2.32
C HIS A 67 -32.67 1.85 1.73
N THR A 68 -33.45 1.38 0.76
CA THR A 68 -34.62 2.11 0.27
C THR A 68 -35.77 1.81 1.23
N SER A 69 -36.08 2.77 2.09
CA SER A 69 -37.38 2.82 2.79
C SER A 69 -38.49 3.23 1.84
#